data_AF-A0A7X5BSW6-F1
#
_entry.id   AF-A0A7X5BSW6-F1
#
_cell.length_a   1.000
_cell.length_b   1.000
_cell.length_c   1.000
_cell.angle_alpha   90.00
_cell.angle_beta   90.00
_cell.angle_gamma   90.00
#
_symmetry.space_group_name_H-M   'P 1'
#
loop_
_entity.id
_entity.type
_entity.pdbx_description
1 polymer ?
#
loop_
_entity_poly.entity_id
_entity_poly.type
_entity_poly.pdbx_seq_one_letter_code
_entity_poly.pdbx_strand_id
1 'polypeptide(L)'
;MAQPQKVTDATAEPEQSPEVREKVELAKTFAFHLLKGIKQIGMYRHNEARFPEFLSKAQEAISTYTEKFGPLSLKVEQQNFMLHGEPLFSEESPLPYKFFRDGIRQLIFRPGLPLEELVTLTLIALSEPERGADDVLAQLWRAGMQQVEYVVVEGFSMEGASEDEVQVEVDKVVGYLYSRLQTNSDDFLRFARVSAEDLDAKLDGVEQIRGLVVGGRHASDDLKARIQRDITEEENARLFPKLVGAVFQVVEGGVDDAALLEEIFLQLLDMLLLQDDFATVNQIVLKLRALSQREGGEDLGRMLNNFLHKMGEEQRLTRLGESLKTTRTRQPQDVTRYLQALGVDSVLPLLSVLETIELPENRLLIGDVLATFARDLPEPFVARLLSDRPQTVRDMVYILEKSNHPERVKMFGQVMKSPNLVVKLEVMQIIGRGRTAEARRIIQDALTDGVSQVRMLAAKLLPEFDRERAFTDLVRQVREPGWDKKTTDEKSAFYSAIGATNLPAALSMMQQLLTVKPSLLNKRRVMEDKLLAIMGLGGAGSIQSYKMLQGVLEDKAQPLDVLTAARKAMYQTRKALFGDSALPEEAS
;
A
#
# COMPACT_ATOMS: atom_id res chain seq x y z
N MET A 1 54.76 -24.52 -8.42
CA MET A 1 53.59 -24.62 -9.31
C MET A 1 52.44 -25.18 -8.48
N ALA A 2 51.51 -24.33 -8.09
CA ALA A 2 50.25 -24.72 -7.45
C ALA A 2 49.15 -24.00 -8.25
N GLN A 3 48.20 -24.78 -8.78
CA GLN A 3 47.07 -24.27 -9.55
C GLN A 3 46.07 -23.58 -8.60
N PRO A 4 45.44 -22.47 -9.02
CA PRO A 4 44.42 -21.81 -8.22
C PRO A 4 43.09 -22.58 -8.31
N GLN A 5 42.50 -22.87 -7.15
CA GLN A 5 41.13 -23.36 -7.02
C GLN A 5 40.14 -22.31 -7.56
N LYS A 6 39.31 -22.73 -8.52
CA LYS A 6 38.13 -21.99 -8.97
C LYS A 6 37.15 -21.84 -7.82
N VAL A 7 36.82 -20.59 -7.49
CA VAL A 7 35.64 -20.23 -6.70
C VAL A 7 34.44 -20.42 -7.62
N THR A 8 33.57 -21.36 -7.28
CA THR A 8 32.24 -21.50 -7.88
C THR A 8 31.32 -20.45 -7.26
N ASP A 9 30.90 -19.48 -8.06
CA ASP A 9 29.75 -18.63 -7.76
C ASP A 9 28.50 -19.51 -7.72
N ALA A 10 27.95 -19.69 -6.50
CA ALA A 10 26.60 -20.18 -6.30
C ALA A 10 25.73 -18.98 -5.93
N THR A 11 25.09 -18.39 -6.94
CA THR A 11 23.91 -17.55 -6.76
C THR A 11 22.80 -18.43 -6.18
N ALA A 12 22.62 -18.36 -4.86
CA ALA A 12 21.50 -18.99 -4.17
C ALA A 12 20.24 -18.16 -4.43
N GLU A 13 19.39 -18.64 -5.34
CA GLU A 13 18.00 -18.18 -5.45
C GLU A 13 17.25 -18.49 -4.14
N PRO A 14 16.37 -17.59 -3.66
CA PRO A 14 15.60 -17.85 -2.45
C PRO A 14 14.69 -19.07 -2.68
N GLU A 15 14.77 -20.07 -1.79
CA GLU A 15 13.90 -21.25 -1.84
C GLU A 15 12.42 -20.84 -1.77
N GLN A 16 11.76 -20.83 -2.93
CA GLN A 16 10.32 -20.60 -3.02
C GLN A 16 9.56 -21.68 -2.25
N SER A 17 8.47 -21.29 -1.57
CA SER A 17 7.64 -22.25 -0.84
C SER A 17 7.07 -23.33 -1.78
N PRO A 18 6.81 -24.55 -1.28
CA PRO A 18 6.26 -25.64 -2.11
C PRO A 18 4.96 -25.26 -2.84
N GLU A 19 4.15 -24.40 -2.23
CA GLU A 19 2.90 -23.88 -2.82
C GLU A 19 3.15 -22.94 -4.00
N VAL A 20 4.17 -22.06 -3.93
CA VAL A 20 4.53 -21.16 -5.02
C VAL A 20 5.04 -21.94 -6.23
N ARG A 21 5.88 -22.97 -5.98
CA ARG A 21 6.35 -23.87 -7.05
C ARG A 21 5.19 -24.57 -7.75
N GLU A 22 4.21 -25.05 -7.00
CA GLU A 22 3.04 -25.70 -7.56
C GLU A 22 2.18 -24.74 -8.40
N LYS A 23 1.97 -23.49 -7.93
CA LYS A 23 1.28 -22.44 -8.70
C LYS A 23 1.99 -22.19 -10.03
N VAL A 24 3.31 -22.01 -10.01
CA VAL A 24 4.09 -21.72 -11.21
C VAL A 24 4.05 -22.89 -12.21
N GLU A 25 4.16 -24.14 -11.76
CA GLU A 25 4.13 -25.31 -12.65
C GLU A 25 2.75 -25.51 -13.33
N LEU A 26 1.66 -25.28 -12.61
CA LEU A 26 0.31 -25.30 -13.21
C LEU A 26 0.11 -24.14 -14.19
N ALA A 27 0.62 -22.94 -13.87
CA ALA A 27 0.57 -21.79 -14.77
C ALA A 27 1.42 -22.01 -16.04
N LYS A 28 2.60 -22.62 -15.93
CA LYS A 28 3.43 -23.05 -17.08
C LYS A 28 2.70 -24.05 -17.96
N THR A 29 1.98 -25.00 -17.35
CA THR A 29 1.15 -25.98 -18.07
C THR A 29 0.04 -25.30 -18.88
N PHE A 30 -0.66 -24.34 -18.28
CA PHE A 30 -1.64 -23.50 -18.99
C PHE A 30 -1.00 -22.72 -20.15
N ALA A 31 0.09 -21.99 -19.87
CA ALA A 31 0.79 -21.17 -20.87
C ALA A 31 1.26 -22.01 -22.07
N PHE A 32 1.80 -23.21 -21.82
CA PHE A 32 2.20 -24.16 -22.85
C PHE A 32 1.03 -24.57 -23.76
N HIS A 33 -0.10 -24.95 -23.17
CA HIS A 33 -1.29 -25.34 -23.94
C HIS A 33 -1.91 -24.17 -24.70
N LEU A 34 -1.93 -22.98 -24.10
CA LEU A 34 -2.40 -21.76 -24.75
C LEU A 34 -1.55 -21.42 -25.98
N LEU A 35 -0.22 -21.42 -25.85
CA LEU A 35 0.68 -21.13 -26.97
C LEU A 35 0.53 -22.16 -28.10
N LYS A 36 0.33 -23.44 -27.75
CA LYS A 36 0.06 -24.49 -28.73
C LYS A 36 -1.26 -24.26 -29.46
N GLY A 37 -2.32 -23.89 -28.74
CA GLY A 37 -3.61 -23.55 -29.31
C GLY A 37 -3.54 -22.34 -30.25
N ILE A 38 -2.85 -21.28 -29.85
CA ILE A 38 -2.59 -20.08 -30.67
C ILE A 38 -1.88 -20.47 -31.98
N LYS A 39 -0.82 -21.29 -31.92
CA LYS A 39 -0.10 -21.77 -33.12
C LYS A 39 -1.01 -22.61 -34.03
N GLN A 40 -1.82 -23.50 -33.48
CA GLN A 40 -2.76 -24.33 -34.25
C GLN A 40 -3.85 -23.48 -34.93
N ILE A 41 -4.46 -22.54 -34.21
CA ILE A 41 -5.46 -21.61 -34.78
C ILE A 41 -4.81 -20.73 -35.85
N GLY A 42 -3.57 -20.27 -35.63
CA GLY A 42 -2.78 -19.53 -36.62
C GLY A 42 -2.51 -20.33 -37.91
N MET A 43 -2.28 -21.64 -37.83
CA MET A 43 -2.07 -22.52 -38.99
C MET A 43 -3.38 -22.90 -39.69
N TYR A 44 -4.46 -23.08 -38.93
CA TYR A 44 -5.76 -23.55 -39.43
C TYR A 44 -6.83 -22.45 -39.38
N ARG A 45 -6.47 -21.20 -39.72
CA ARG A 45 -7.38 -20.03 -39.68
C ARG A 45 -8.69 -20.20 -40.46
N HIS A 46 -8.75 -21.11 -41.44
CA HIS A 46 -9.92 -21.39 -42.27
C HIS A 46 -10.95 -22.34 -41.62
N ASN A 47 -10.64 -22.93 -40.45
CA ASN A 47 -11.47 -23.95 -39.81
C ASN A 47 -11.93 -23.51 -38.41
N GLU A 48 -12.72 -22.44 -38.37
CA GLU A 48 -13.18 -21.77 -37.14
C GLU A 48 -13.97 -22.71 -36.21
N ALA A 49 -14.71 -23.66 -36.79
CA ALA A 49 -15.49 -24.65 -36.03
C ALA A 49 -14.62 -25.53 -35.10
N ARG A 50 -13.30 -25.63 -35.37
CA ARG A 50 -12.37 -26.43 -34.58
C ARG A 50 -11.52 -25.63 -33.59
N PHE A 51 -11.65 -24.30 -33.55
CA PHE A 51 -10.90 -23.48 -32.59
C PHE A 51 -11.14 -23.87 -31.13
N PRO A 52 -12.37 -24.19 -30.69
CA PRO A 52 -12.61 -24.69 -29.35
C PRO A 52 -11.82 -26.00 -29.07
N GLU A 53 -11.75 -26.92 -30.03
CA GLU A 53 -10.99 -28.18 -29.87
C GLU A 53 -9.50 -27.93 -29.59
N PHE A 54 -8.89 -26.96 -30.29
CA PHE A 54 -7.47 -26.61 -30.13
C PHE A 54 -7.15 -25.96 -28.78
N LEU A 55 -8.14 -25.35 -28.12
CA LEU A 55 -7.99 -24.67 -26.83
C LEU A 55 -8.52 -25.45 -25.63
N SER A 56 -9.20 -26.58 -25.85
CA SER A 56 -9.71 -27.49 -24.81
C SER A 56 -8.72 -27.76 -23.68
N LYS A 57 -7.49 -28.17 -24.03
CA LYS A 57 -6.42 -28.46 -23.04
C LYS A 57 -5.95 -27.24 -22.27
N ALA A 58 -6.02 -26.05 -22.86
CA ALA A 58 -5.70 -24.81 -22.17
C ALA A 58 -6.83 -24.46 -21.18
N GLN A 59 -8.09 -24.68 -21.56
CA GLN A 59 -9.25 -24.49 -20.68
C GLN A 59 -9.23 -25.47 -19.49
N GLU A 60 -8.86 -26.73 -19.71
CA GLU A 60 -8.70 -27.72 -18.63
C GLU A 60 -7.57 -27.31 -17.65
N ALA A 61 -6.43 -26.86 -18.18
CA ALA A 61 -5.29 -26.46 -17.37
C ALA A 61 -5.59 -25.20 -16.52
N ILE A 62 -6.27 -24.20 -17.08
CA ILE A 62 -6.66 -23.00 -16.32
C ILE A 62 -7.76 -23.29 -15.30
N SER A 63 -8.69 -24.20 -15.61
CA SER A 63 -9.71 -24.64 -14.64
C SER A 63 -9.04 -25.34 -13.44
N THR A 64 -8.09 -26.24 -13.71
CA THR A 64 -7.31 -26.92 -12.65
C THR A 64 -6.56 -25.93 -11.75
N TYR A 65 -5.95 -24.89 -12.33
CA TYR A 65 -5.30 -23.84 -11.55
C TYR A 65 -6.32 -23.06 -10.72
N THR A 66 -7.39 -22.59 -11.35
CA THR A 66 -8.33 -21.62 -10.75
C THR A 66 -9.24 -22.23 -9.69
N GLU A 67 -9.57 -23.51 -9.79
CA GLU A 67 -10.28 -24.26 -8.74
C GLU A 67 -9.44 -24.40 -7.47
N LYS A 68 -8.12 -24.52 -7.61
CA LYS A 68 -7.20 -24.75 -6.49
C LYS A 68 -6.69 -23.46 -5.84
N PHE A 69 -6.39 -22.45 -6.65
CA PHE A 69 -5.69 -21.24 -6.20
C PHE A 69 -6.44 -19.93 -6.45
N GLY A 70 -7.66 -20.00 -7.01
CA GLY A 70 -8.41 -18.81 -7.41
C GLY A 70 -7.87 -18.19 -8.72
N PRO A 71 -8.18 -16.92 -9.01
CA PRO A 71 -7.82 -16.30 -10.29
C PRO A 71 -6.32 -16.39 -10.61
N LEU A 72 -5.97 -16.75 -11.85
CA LEU A 72 -4.59 -16.71 -12.34
C LEU A 72 -4.27 -15.29 -12.83
N SER A 73 -3.38 -14.58 -12.15
CA SER A 73 -2.90 -13.27 -12.58
C SER A 73 -1.49 -13.37 -13.14
N LEU A 74 -1.34 -12.97 -14.39
CA LEU A 74 -0.08 -12.97 -15.13
C LEU A 74 0.41 -11.55 -15.33
N LYS A 75 1.66 -11.27 -14.95
CA LYS A 75 2.34 -10.04 -15.34
C LYS A 75 2.77 -10.16 -16.80
N VAL A 76 2.48 -9.14 -17.59
CA VAL A 76 2.86 -9.04 -19.00
C VAL A 76 4.16 -8.26 -19.09
N GLU A 77 5.22 -8.93 -19.54
CA GLU A 77 6.49 -8.28 -19.90
C GLU A 77 6.71 -8.36 -21.41
N GLN A 78 7.76 -7.71 -21.92
CA GLN A 78 8.01 -7.64 -23.36
C GLN A 78 8.19 -9.03 -24.00
N GLN A 79 8.84 -9.95 -23.29
CA GLN A 79 9.29 -11.23 -23.84
C GLN A 79 8.58 -12.46 -23.25
N ASN A 80 7.91 -12.31 -22.09
CA ASN A 80 7.28 -13.43 -21.39
C ASN A 80 6.07 -12.98 -20.54
N PHE A 81 5.27 -13.97 -20.11
CA PHE A 81 4.35 -13.80 -19.00
C PHE A 81 5.02 -14.27 -17.71
N MET A 82 4.86 -13.51 -16.63
CA MET A 82 5.53 -13.77 -15.37
C MET A 82 4.53 -14.10 -14.26
N LEU A 83 4.86 -15.07 -13.42
CA LEU A 83 4.15 -15.38 -12.18
C LEU A 83 5.17 -15.63 -11.06
N HIS A 84 5.01 -14.95 -9.92
CA HIS A 84 5.94 -15.05 -8.78
C HIS A 84 7.43 -14.84 -9.14
N GLY A 85 7.71 -14.05 -10.17
CA GLY A 85 9.07 -13.78 -10.66
C GLY A 85 9.62 -14.83 -11.62
N GLU A 86 8.85 -15.88 -11.96
CA GLU A 86 9.25 -16.90 -12.94
C GLU A 86 8.57 -16.69 -14.31
N PRO A 87 9.31 -16.89 -15.41
CA PRO A 87 8.76 -16.89 -16.76
C PRO A 87 7.91 -18.15 -17.02
N LEU A 88 6.79 -17.98 -17.71
CA LEU A 88 5.86 -19.07 -18.01
C LEU A 88 6.13 -19.76 -19.36
N PHE A 89 6.77 -19.09 -20.32
CA PHE A 89 7.23 -19.71 -21.56
C PHE A 89 8.69 -20.12 -21.45
N SER A 90 9.00 -21.32 -21.94
CA SER A 90 10.37 -21.86 -22.00
C SER A 90 11.27 -21.20 -23.04
N GLU A 91 10.68 -20.52 -24.02
CA GLU A 91 11.35 -19.76 -25.07
C GLU A 91 10.67 -18.39 -25.21
N GLU A 92 11.42 -17.37 -25.63
CA GLU A 92 10.85 -16.05 -25.90
C GLU A 92 9.72 -16.15 -26.93
N SER A 93 8.59 -15.50 -26.62
CA SER A 93 7.41 -15.51 -27.47
C SER A 93 7.09 -14.08 -27.91
N PRO A 94 6.71 -13.84 -29.17
CA PRO A 94 6.25 -12.52 -29.61
C PRO A 94 4.86 -12.17 -29.08
N LEU A 95 4.19 -13.11 -28.40
CA LEU A 95 2.83 -12.95 -27.89
C LEU A 95 2.73 -11.85 -26.80
N PRO A 96 3.54 -11.85 -25.73
CA PRO A 96 3.46 -10.85 -24.67
C PRO A 96 3.75 -9.43 -25.16
N TYR A 97 4.67 -9.28 -26.12
CA TYR A 97 5.03 -7.98 -26.70
C TYR A 97 3.82 -7.23 -27.26
N LYS A 98 2.85 -7.91 -27.88
CA LYS A 98 1.65 -7.26 -28.42
C LYS A 98 0.81 -6.62 -27.33
N PHE A 99 0.57 -7.36 -26.25
CA PHE A 99 -0.15 -6.84 -25.08
C PHE A 99 0.65 -5.71 -24.41
N PHE A 100 1.97 -5.89 -24.27
CA PHE A 100 2.86 -4.90 -23.67
C PHE A 100 2.90 -3.59 -24.46
N ARG A 101 3.03 -3.66 -25.78
CA ARG A 101 3.05 -2.49 -26.68
C ARG A 101 1.76 -1.68 -26.56
N ASP A 102 0.62 -2.35 -26.44
CA ASP A 102 -0.70 -1.71 -26.37
C ASP A 102 -1.10 -1.37 -24.91
N GLY A 103 -0.11 -1.23 -24.02
CA GLY A 103 -0.28 -0.73 -22.65
C GLY A 103 -0.80 -1.75 -21.63
N ILE A 104 -1.02 -3.00 -22.03
CA ILE A 104 -1.51 -4.05 -21.13
C ILE A 104 -0.34 -4.59 -20.31
N ARG A 105 -0.49 -4.59 -18.99
CA ARG A 105 0.55 -4.97 -18.03
C ARG A 105 0.17 -6.20 -17.21
N GLN A 106 -1.12 -6.52 -17.12
CA GLN A 106 -1.56 -7.78 -16.53
C GLN A 106 -2.74 -8.38 -17.29
N LEU A 107 -2.80 -9.72 -17.27
CA LEU A 107 -3.94 -10.53 -17.69
C LEU A 107 -4.38 -11.39 -16.50
N ILE A 108 -5.68 -11.41 -16.21
CA ILE A 108 -6.26 -12.14 -15.08
C ILE A 108 -7.34 -13.06 -15.61
N PHE A 109 -7.20 -14.36 -15.33
CA PHE A 109 -8.16 -15.39 -15.69
C PHE A 109 -8.94 -15.81 -14.44
N ARG A 110 -10.25 -15.59 -14.45
CA ARG A 110 -11.16 -15.93 -13.34
C ARG A 110 -11.61 -17.39 -13.40
N PRO A 111 -12.02 -17.99 -12.26
CA PRO A 111 -12.63 -19.31 -12.24
C PRO A 111 -13.85 -19.39 -13.14
N GLY A 112 -14.00 -20.49 -13.89
CA GLY A 112 -15.13 -20.69 -14.81
C GLY A 112 -14.95 -20.06 -16.20
N LEU A 113 -13.71 -19.76 -16.62
CA LEU A 113 -13.39 -19.26 -17.96
C LEU A 113 -14.00 -20.15 -19.06
N PRO A 114 -14.97 -19.63 -19.85
CA PRO A 114 -15.56 -20.39 -20.93
C PRO A 114 -14.59 -20.50 -22.12
N LEU A 115 -14.70 -21.60 -22.86
CA LEU A 115 -13.87 -21.86 -24.03
C LEU A 115 -14.03 -20.78 -25.13
N GLU A 116 -15.22 -20.18 -25.23
CA GLU A 116 -15.53 -19.08 -26.15
C GLU A 116 -14.71 -17.81 -25.89
N GLU A 117 -14.52 -17.45 -24.61
CA GLU A 117 -13.66 -16.30 -24.25
C GLU A 117 -12.19 -16.61 -24.53
N LEU A 118 -11.76 -17.85 -24.31
CA LEU A 118 -10.39 -18.26 -24.62
C LEU A 118 -10.11 -18.25 -26.14
N VAL A 119 -11.10 -18.63 -26.96
CA VAL A 119 -11.06 -18.48 -28.42
C VAL A 119 -10.99 -17.00 -28.80
N THR A 120 -11.84 -16.16 -28.22
CA THR A 120 -11.85 -14.70 -28.47
C THR A 120 -10.50 -14.07 -28.13
N LEU A 121 -9.93 -14.35 -26.96
CA LEU A 121 -8.60 -13.88 -26.57
C LEU A 121 -7.51 -14.34 -27.55
N THR A 122 -7.59 -15.59 -28.02
CA THR A 122 -6.65 -16.15 -28.99
C THR A 122 -6.75 -15.46 -30.36
N LEU A 123 -7.95 -15.13 -30.82
CA LEU A 123 -8.16 -14.39 -32.05
C LEU A 123 -7.62 -12.96 -31.96
N ILE A 124 -7.82 -12.30 -30.83
CA ILE A 124 -7.26 -10.99 -30.55
C ILE A 124 -5.72 -11.05 -30.55
N ALA A 125 -5.13 -12.05 -29.89
CA ALA A 125 -3.69 -12.29 -29.91
C ALA A 125 -3.12 -12.53 -31.32
N LEU A 126 -3.91 -13.18 -32.19
CA LEU A 126 -3.55 -13.47 -33.58
C LEU A 126 -3.85 -12.31 -34.55
N SER A 127 -4.55 -11.27 -34.10
CA SER A 127 -4.85 -10.09 -34.91
C SER A 127 -3.58 -9.34 -35.30
N GLU A 128 -3.63 -8.68 -36.46
CA GLU A 128 -2.51 -7.95 -37.06
C GLU A 128 -2.95 -6.48 -37.29
N PRO A 129 -2.67 -5.56 -36.34
CA PRO A 129 -3.08 -4.16 -36.44
C PRO A 129 -2.50 -3.45 -37.68
N GLU A 130 -1.29 -3.85 -38.11
CA GLU A 130 -0.62 -3.35 -39.33
C GLU A 130 -1.40 -3.63 -40.64
N ARG A 131 -2.42 -4.49 -40.60
CA ARG A 131 -3.32 -4.79 -41.72
C ARG A 131 -4.70 -4.11 -41.59
N GLY A 132 -4.82 -3.10 -40.73
CA GLY A 132 -6.04 -2.32 -40.54
C GLY A 132 -6.99 -2.86 -39.47
N ALA A 133 -6.53 -3.77 -38.60
CA ALA A 133 -7.26 -4.14 -37.38
C ALA A 133 -7.06 -3.08 -36.29
N ASP A 134 -8.06 -2.90 -35.41
CA ASP A 134 -7.90 -2.06 -34.22
C ASP A 134 -6.76 -2.58 -33.32
N ASP A 135 -6.22 -1.74 -32.43
CA ASP A 135 -5.22 -2.20 -31.45
C ASP A 135 -5.79 -3.28 -30.50
N VAL A 136 -4.90 -4.04 -29.84
CA VAL A 136 -5.29 -5.17 -28.98
C VAL A 136 -6.18 -4.70 -27.83
N LEU A 137 -5.93 -3.50 -27.30
CA LEU A 137 -6.71 -2.88 -26.24
C LEU A 137 -8.16 -2.65 -26.68
N ALA A 138 -8.37 -2.01 -27.82
CA ALA A 138 -9.69 -1.74 -28.38
C ALA A 138 -10.44 -3.03 -28.70
N GLN A 139 -9.74 -4.08 -29.16
CA GLN A 139 -10.35 -5.39 -29.40
C GLN A 139 -10.77 -6.08 -28.10
N LEU A 140 -9.92 -6.08 -27.07
CA LEU A 140 -10.25 -6.63 -25.75
C LEU A 140 -11.42 -5.87 -25.10
N TRP A 141 -11.47 -4.54 -25.27
CA TRP A 141 -12.58 -3.71 -24.82
C TRP A 141 -13.89 -4.12 -25.50
N ARG A 142 -13.90 -4.23 -26.84
CA ARG A 142 -15.10 -4.61 -27.61
C ARG A 142 -15.57 -6.02 -27.32
N ALA A 143 -14.64 -6.93 -27.01
CA ALA A 143 -14.94 -8.33 -26.71
C ALA A 143 -15.76 -8.50 -25.43
N GLY A 144 -15.66 -7.60 -24.44
CA GLY A 144 -16.51 -7.58 -23.25
C GLY A 144 -16.50 -8.90 -22.45
N MET A 145 -15.36 -9.58 -22.41
CA MET A 145 -15.19 -10.88 -21.75
C MET A 145 -15.42 -10.75 -20.24
N GLN A 146 -16.11 -11.73 -19.64
CA GLN A 146 -16.47 -11.72 -18.23
C GLN A 146 -15.40 -12.37 -17.35
N GLN A 147 -14.68 -13.37 -17.86
CA GLN A 147 -13.72 -14.16 -17.09
C GLN A 147 -12.26 -13.88 -17.47
N VAL A 148 -12.03 -12.97 -18.41
CA VAL A 148 -10.70 -12.44 -18.75
C VAL A 148 -10.67 -10.94 -18.45
N GLU A 149 -9.93 -10.57 -17.42
CA GLU A 149 -9.68 -9.18 -17.05
C GLU A 149 -8.26 -8.78 -17.44
N TYR A 150 -8.03 -7.49 -17.62
CA TYR A 150 -6.73 -6.95 -17.97
C TYR A 150 -6.50 -5.59 -17.31
N VAL A 151 -5.23 -5.30 -17.02
CA VAL A 151 -4.82 -4.00 -16.46
C VAL A 151 -4.04 -3.26 -17.53
N VAL A 152 -4.48 -2.04 -17.84
CA VAL A 152 -3.89 -1.16 -18.84
C VAL A 152 -3.34 0.08 -18.16
N VAL A 153 -2.20 0.54 -18.67
CA VAL A 153 -1.60 1.81 -18.31
C VAL A 153 -1.58 2.69 -19.56
N GLU A 154 -2.43 3.72 -19.61
CA GLU A 154 -2.42 4.71 -20.69
C GLU A 154 -1.38 5.80 -20.39
N GLY A 155 -0.55 6.15 -21.37
CA GLY A 155 0.30 7.35 -21.30
C GLY A 155 1.81 7.20 -21.44
N PHE A 156 2.34 6.09 -21.98
CA PHE A 156 3.78 5.97 -22.23
C PHE A 156 4.13 6.11 -23.73
N SER A 157 4.02 7.34 -24.23
CA SER A 157 4.78 7.76 -25.41
C SER A 157 6.20 8.10 -24.96
N MET A 158 7.18 7.29 -25.34
CA MET A 158 8.58 7.52 -25.03
C MET A 158 9.13 8.74 -25.77
N GLU A 159 9.38 9.82 -25.04
CA GLU A 159 10.56 10.67 -25.26
C GLU A 159 11.17 11.03 -23.89
N GLY A 160 12.32 10.44 -23.55
CA GLY A 160 13.23 10.97 -22.52
C GLY A 160 13.27 10.31 -21.13
N ALA A 161 12.45 9.31 -20.81
CA ALA A 161 12.55 8.57 -19.54
C ALA A 161 13.41 7.31 -19.67
N SER A 162 14.26 7.02 -18.68
CA SER A 162 15.01 5.75 -18.64
C SER A 162 14.08 4.58 -18.30
N GLU A 163 14.22 3.46 -19.01
CA GLU A 163 13.34 2.27 -18.90
C GLU A 163 13.21 1.75 -17.46
N ASP A 164 14.26 1.89 -16.65
CA ASP A 164 14.30 1.44 -15.26
C ASP A 164 13.43 2.28 -14.32
N GLU A 165 13.33 3.60 -14.54
CA GLU A 165 12.48 4.49 -13.71
C GLU A 165 10.99 4.28 -14.03
N VAL A 166 10.67 4.02 -15.29
CA VAL A 166 9.30 3.72 -15.76
C VAL A 166 8.78 2.41 -15.16
N GLN A 167 9.63 1.38 -15.10
CA GLN A 167 9.24 0.07 -14.57
C GLN A 167 8.92 0.12 -13.07
N VAL A 168 9.67 0.91 -12.29
CA VAL A 168 9.52 1.04 -10.82
C VAL A 168 8.24 1.79 -10.42
N GLU A 169 7.81 2.76 -11.21
CA GLU A 169 6.57 3.51 -10.96
C GLU A 169 5.33 2.72 -11.34
N VAL A 170 5.39 1.98 -12.47
CA VAL A 170 4.31 1.09 -12.91
C VAL A 170 4.10 -0.08 -11.95
N ASP A 171 5.16 -0.69 -11.42
CA ASP A 171 5.03 -1.79 -10.44
C ASP A 171 4.35 -1.35 -9.13
N LYS A 172 4.47 -0.06 -8.74
CA LYS A 172 3.77 0.50 -7.58
C LYS A 172 2.28 0.75 -7.85
N VAL A 173 1.95 1.25 -9.04
CA VAL A 173 0.56 1.46 -9.48
C VAL A 173 -0.16 0.12 -9.64
N VAL A 174 0.50 -0.86 -10.26
CA VAL A 174 0.00 -2.24 -10.41
C VAL A 174 -0.13 -2.92 -9.06
N GLY A 175 0.84 -2.77 -8.15
CA GLY A 175 0.74 -3.30 -6.79
C GLY A 175 -0.43 -2.71 -5.98
N TYR A 176 -0.72 -1.42 -6.17
CA TYR A 176 -1.88 -0.76 -5.56
C TYR A 176 -3.20 -1.26 -6.15
N LEU A 177 -3.32 -1.35 -7.47
CA LEU A 177 -4.50 -1.91 -8.13
C LEU A 177 -4.73 -3.38 -7.76
N TYR A 178 -3.66 -4.16 -7.64
CA TYR A 178 -3.69 -5.56 -7.19
C TYR A 178 -4.23 -5.70 -5.76
N SER A 179 -3.81 -4.80 -4.85
CA SER A 179 -4.33 -4.76 -3.48
C SER A 179 -5.83 -4.46 -3.39
N ARG A 180 -6.38 -3.72 -4.36
CA ARG A 180 -7.82 -3.41 -4.45
C ARG A 180 -8.64 -4.43 -5.25
N LEU A 181 -8.02 -5.18 -6.16
CA LEU A 181 -8.69 -6.26 -6.89
C LEU A 181 -8.78 -7.55 -6.05
N GLN A 182 -7.91 -7.72 -5.05
CA GLN A 182 -7.95 -8.83 -4.10
C GLN A 182 -8.87 -8.59 -2.89
N THR A 183 -9.32 -7.36 -2.65
CA THR A 183 -10.35 -7.09 -1.62
C THR A 183 -11.71 -7.56 -2.13
N ASN A 184 -12.23 -8.65 -1.55
CA ASN A 184 -13.60 -9.13 -1.73
C ASN A 184 -14.60 -8.00 -1.43
N SER A 185 -15.08 -7.34 -2.49
CA SER A 185 -16.20 -6.41 -2.45
C SER A 185 -17.36 -7.08 -3.21
N ASP A 186 -18.54 -7.13 -2.60
CA ASP A 186 -19.80 -7.64 -3.18
C ASP A 186 -20.37 -6.75 -4.30
N ASP A 187 -19.51 -6.22 -5.17
CA ASP A 187 -19.92 -5.39 -6.30
C ASP A 187 -19.48 -6.06 -7.60
N PHE A 188 -20.32 -6.97 -8.12
CA PHE A 188 -20.07 -7.68 -9.38
C PHE A 188 -20.01 -6.74 -10.61
N LEU A 189 -20.19 -5.42 -10.46
CA LEU A 189 -20.19 -4.46 -11.56
C LEU A 189 -19.46 -3.13 -11.29
N ARG A 190 -18.54 -3.05 -10.33
CA ARG A 190 -17.67 -1.86 -10.20
C ARG A 190 -16.33 -2.02 -10.88
N PHE A 191 -16.31 -1.50 -12.10
CA PHE A 191 -15.16 -0.81 -12.70
C PHE A 191 -14.45 0.05 -11.65
N ALA A 192 -13.12 -0.05 -11.61
CA ALA A 192 -12.25 0.86 -10.88
C ALA A 192 -12.45 2.29 -11.41
N ARG A 193 -13.40 3.04 -10.83
CA ARG A 193 -13.41 4.49 -10.93
C ARG A 193 -12.33 5.01 -10.01
N VAL A 194 -11.15 5.21 -10.58
CA VAL A 194 -10.15 6.11 -10.00
C VAL A 194 -10.67 7.51 -10.31
N SER A 195 -11.06 8.26 -9.28
CA SER A 195 -11.33 9.69 -9.45
C SER A 195 -9.98 10.40 -9.66
N ALA A 196 -9.95 11.45 -10.47
CA ALA A 196 -8.76 12.29 -10.59
C ALA A 196 -8.32 12.82 -9.22
N GLU A 197 -9.25 12.99 -8.28
CA GLU A 197 -9.03 13.46 -6.91
C GLU A 197 -8.29 12.42 -6.03
N ASP A 198 -8.57 11.11 -6.19
CA ASP A 198 -7.87 10.02 -5.50
C ASP A 198 -6.45 9.79 -6.05
N LEU A 199 -6.23 10.17 -7.32
CA LEU A 199 -4.95 10.10 -7.99
C LEU A 199 -4.09 11.34 -7.67
N ASP A 200 -4.71 12.53 -7.63
CA ASP A 200 -4.09 13.82 -7.25
C ASP A 200 -3.54 13.82 -5.83
N ALA A 201 -4.21 13.15 -4.87
CA ALA A 201 -3.79 13.15 -3.47
C ALA A 201 -2.41 12.49 -3.22
N LYS A 202 -1.84 11.78 -4.21
CA LYS A 202 -0.47 11.24 -4.16
C LYS A 202 0.36 11.51 -5.42
N LEU A 203 -0.16 12.25 -6.39
CA LEU A 203 0.54 12.62 -7.62
C LEU A 203 0.53 14.14 -7.79
N ASP A 204 1.33 14.82 -6.98
CA ASP A 204 1.74 16.20 -7.31
C ASP A 204 2.50 16.17 -8.64
N GLY A 205 1.87 16.65 -9.72
CA GLY A 205 2.56 16.98 -10.98
C GLY A 205 1.99 16.43 -12.29
N VAL A 206 0.79 15.84 -12.33
CA VAL A 206 0.19 15.37 -13.59
C VAL A 206 -1.00 16.27 -13.98
N GLU A 207 -0.79 17.18 -14.92
CA GLU A 207 -1.88 18.02 -15.46
C GLU A 207 -2.84 17.21 -16.36
N GLN A 208 -4.13 17.33 -16.04
CA GLN A 208 -5.31 17.03 -16.88
C GLN A 208 -5.50 15.61 -17.42
N ILE A 209 -6.51 14.92 -16.85
CA ILE A 209 -7.25 13.87 -17.56
C ILE A 209 -8.71 14.29 -17.67
N ARG A 210 -9.10 14.77 -18.86
CA ARG A 210 -10.49 14.90 -19.31
C ARG A 210 -10.88 13.65 -20.10
N GLY A 211 -12.02 13.07 -19.78
CA GLY A 211 -12.72 12.17 -20.70
C GLY A 211 -13.54 11.09 -20.01
N LEU A 212 -14.76 11.40 -19.57
CA LEU A 212 -15.72 10.38 -19.15
C LEU A 212 -17.09 10.68 -19.76
N VAL A 213 -17.45 9.97 -20.83
CA VAL A 213 -18.84 9.57 -21.12
C VAL A 213 -18.78 8.29 -21.94
N VAL A 214 -19.17 7.14 -21.36
CA VAL A 214 -19.59 5.97 -22.14
C VAL A 214 -20.92 5.49 -21.62
N GLY A 215 -21.94 5.63 -22.46
CA GLY A 215 -23.28 5.09 -22.23
C GLY A 215 -23.27 3.58 -22.44
N GLY A 216 -23.45 2.83 -21.35
CA GLY A 216 -24.09 1.52 -21.37
C GLY A 216 -25.54 1.69 -20.92
N ARG A 217 -26.45 0.83 -21.37
CA ARG A 217 -27.79 0.74 -20.76
C ARG A 217 -27.61 0.29 -19.31
N HIS A 218 -27.58 1.27 -18.41
CA HIS A 218 -27.66 1.03 -16.98
C HIS A 218 -29.01 0.36 -16.67
N ALA A 219 -29.06 -0.42 -15.59
CA ALA A 219 -30.34 -0.65 -14.90
C ALA A 219 -31.01 0.72 -14.76
N SER A 220 -32.24 0.85 -15.28
CA SER A 220 -32.95 2.12 -15.22
C SER A 220 -32.99 2.61 -13.78
N ASP A 221 -33.01 3.92 -13.58
CA ASP A 221 -33.13 4.47 -12.23
C ASP A 221 -34.39 3.92 -11.54
N ASP A 222 -35.43 3.57 -12.30
CA ASP A 222 -36.61 2.85 -11.82
C ASP A 222 -36.32 1.44 -11.31
N LEU A 223 -35.51 0.64 -12.02
CA LEU A 223 -35.17 -0.72 -11.60
C LEU A 223 -34.30 -0.70 -10.33
N LYS A 224 -33.34 0.23 -10.26
CA LYS A 224 -32.53 0.45 -9.06
C LYS A 224 -33.41 0.91 -7.90
N ALA A 225 -34.29 1.88 -8.12
CA ALA A 225 -35.19 2.39 -7.09
C ALA A 225 -36.22 1.34 -6.64
N ARG A 226 -36.62 0.42 -7.52
CA ARG A 226 -37.51 -0.71 -7.16
C ARG A 226 -36.76 -1.73 -6.32
N ILE A 227 -35.60 -2.21 -6.76
CA ILE A 227 -34.80 -3.18 -6.00
C ILE A 227 -34.39 -2.60 -4.64
N GLN A 228 -34.02 -1.32 -4.59
CA GLN A 228 -33.69 -0.66 -3.33
C GLN A 228 -34.92 -0.56 -2.41
N ARG A 229 -36.12 -0.30 -2.96
CA ARG A 229 -37.38 -0.33 -2.21
C ARG A 229 -37.69 -1.73 -1.71
N ASP A 230 -37.59 -2.76 -2.55
CA ASP A 230 -37.87 -4.14 -2.18
C ASP A 230 -36.94 -4.60 -1.03
N ILE A 231 -35.65 -4.29 -1.09
CA ILE A 231 -34.68 -4.55 -0.01
C ILE A 231 -35.07 -3.79 1.27
N THR A 232 -35.41 -2.51 1.15
CA THR A 232 -35.79 -1.67 2.30
C THR A 232 -37.11 -2.12 2.94
N GLU A 233 -38.08 -2.54 2.14
CA GLU A 233 -39.36 -3.08 2.59
C GLU A 233 -39.16 -4.43 3.28
N GLU A 234 -38.30 -5.30 2.76
CA GLU A 234 -37.93 -6.56 3.39
C GLU A 234 -37.17 -6.35 4.71
N GLU A 235 -36.23 -5.41 4.75
CA GLU A 235 -35.51 -5.02 5.98
C GLU A 235 -36.47 -4.45 7.05
N ASN A 236 -37.42 -3.59 6.66
CA ASN A 236 -38.43 -3.04 7.56
C ASN A 236 -39.51 -4.05 7.96
N ALA A 237 -39.74 -5.09 7.16
CA ALA A 237 -40.66 -6.18 7.47
C ALA A 237 -40.09 -7.18 8.49
N ARG A 238 -38.78 -7.11 8.80
CA ARG A 238 -38.14 -7.99 9.79
C ARG A 238 -38.85 -7.92 11.14
N LEU A 239 -38.99 -9.08 11.77
CA LEU A 239 -39.70 -9.25 13.04
C LEU A 239 -38.93 -8.65 14.23
N PHE A 240 -37.61 -8.52 14.12
CA PHE A 240 -36.73 -8.15 15.24
C PHE A 240 -36.92 -6.70 15.74
N PRO A 241 -36.97 -5.66 14.88
CA PRO A 241 -37.31 -4.31 15.34
C PRO A 241 -38.67 -4.22 16.04
N LYS A 242 -39.65 -5.02 15.58
CA LYS A 242 -40.98 -5.10 16.20
C LYS A 242 -40.94 -5.78 17.57
N LEU A 243 -40.14 -6.84 17.73
CA LEU A 243 -39.91 -7.50 19.02
C LEU A 243 -39.25 -6.55 20.02
N VAL A 244 -38.22 -5.79 19.59
CA VAL A 244 -37.59 -4.76 20.42
C VAL A 244 -38.61 -3.70 20.84
N GLY A 245 -39.46 -3.25 19.91
CA GLY A 245 -40.56 -2.33 20.21
C GLY A 245 -41.54 -2.89 21.26
N ALA A 246 -41.95 -4.15 21.13
CA ALA A 246 -42.84 -4.81 22.08
C ALA A 246 -42.21 -4.96 23.48
N VAL A 247 -40.92 -5.32 23.56
CA VAL A 247 -40.19 -5.40 24.83
C VAL A 247 -40.17 -4.04 25.52
N PHE A 248 -39.89 -2.96 24.79
CA PHE A 248 -39.93 -1.60 25.37
C PHE A 248 -41.33 -1.16 25.80
N GLN A 249 -42.40 -1.58 25.13
CA GLN A 249 -43.77 -1.32 25.59
C GLN A 249 -44.06 -1.99 26.93
N VAL A 250 -43.56 -3.21 27.14
CA VAL A 250 -43.64 -3.89 28.45
C VAL A 250 -42.84 -3.11 29.49
N VAL A 251 -41.61 -2.67 29.16
CA VAL A 251 -40.78 -1.83 30.05
C VAL A 251 -41.50 -0.55 30.48
N GLU A 252 -42.13 0.17 29.54
CA GLU A 252 -42.88 1.40 29.84
C GLU A 252 -44.19 1.16 30.60
N GLY A 253 -44.76 -0.05 30.48
CA GLY A 253 -45.94 -0.48 31.24
C GLY A 253 -45.67 -0.78 32.72
N GLY A 254 -44.40 -0.74 33.15
CA GLY A 254 -43.96 -1.14 34.48
C GLY A 254 -43.66 -2.63 34.51
N VAL A 255 -42.47 -2.99 35.01
CA VAL A 255 -42.02 -4.39 35.03
C VAL A 255 -41.61 -4.78 36.43
N ASP A 256 -42.25 -5.82 36.93
CA ASP A 256 -42.03 -6.35 38.28
C ASP A 256 -40.77 -7.24 38.37
N ASP A 257 -40.27 -7.74 37.23
CA ASP A 257 -39.11 -8.63 37.14
C ASP A 257 -38.02 -8.07 36.20
N ALA A 258 -37.09 -7.31 36.78
CA ALA A 258 -35.97 -6.73 36.06
C ALA A 258 -34.96 -7.79 35.55
N ALA A 259 -34.87 -8.95 36.21
CA ALA A 259 -33.94 -10.00 35.82
C ALA A 259 -34.38 -10.68 34.51
N LEU A 260 -35.69 -10.92 34.36
CA LEU A 260 -36.25 -11.47 33.13
C LEU A 260 -36.04 -10.53 31.94
N LEU A 261 -36.23 -9.22 32.12
CA LEU A 261 -35.95 -8.23 31.08
C LEU A 261 -34.49 -8.22 30.66
N GLU A 262 -33.58 -8.32 31.62
CA GLU A 262 -32.15 -8.36 31.35
C GLU A 262 -31.81 -9.57 30.47
N GLU A 263 -32.32 -10.75 30.81
CA GLU A 263 -32.14 -11.97 30.00
C GLU A 263 -32.67 -11.80 28.57
N ILE A 264 -33.85 -11.20 28.41
CA ILE A 264 -34.43 -10.91 27.10
C ILE A 264 -33.53 -9.98 26.29
N PHE A 265 -33.03 -8.88 26.88
CA PHE A 265 -32.14 -7.97 26.19
C PHE A 265 -30.82 -8.64 25.79
N LEU A 266 -30.27 -9.52 26.62
CA LEU A 266 -29.04 -10.26 26.28
C LEU A 266 -29.25 -11.25 25.14
N GLN A 267 -30.38 -11.98 25.13
CA GLN A 267 -30.74 -12.84 24.01
C GLN A 267 -30.93 -12.03 22.72
N LEU A 268 -31.59 -10.87 22.80
CA LEU A 268 -31.74 -9.96 21.66
C LEU A 268 -30.38 -9.44 21.17
N LEU A 269 -29.47 -9.07 22.06
CA LEU A 269 -28.12 -8.64 21.71
C LEU A 269 -27.39 -9.73 20.90
N ASP A 270 -27.40 -10.97 21.39
CA ASP A 270 -26.71 -12.08 20.72
C ASP A 270 -27.30 -12.37 19.33
N MET A 271 -28.62 -12.24 19.16
CA MET A 271 -29.29 -12.38 17.87
C MET A 271 -29.00 -11.22 16.90
N LEU A 272 -29.00 -9.98 17.40
CA LEU A 272 -28.73 -8.79 16.57
C LEU A 272 -27.29 -8.76 16.09
N LEU A 273 -26.33 -9.16 16.94
CA LEU A 273 -24.93 -9.31 16.55
C LEU A 273 -24.74 -10.38 15.49
N LEU A 274 -25.50 -11.48 15.53
CA LEU A 274 -25.46 -12.51 14.48
C LEU A 274 -25.96 -12.00 13.12
N GLN A 275 -26.82 -10.97 13.12
CA GLN A 275 -27.39 -10.35 11.92
C GLN A 275 -26.64 -9.08 11.47
N ASP A 276 -25.55 -8.72 12.16
CA ASP A 276 -24.84 -7.45 11.98
C ASP A 276 -25.73 -6.20 12.11
N ASP A 277 -26.83 -6.29 12.87
CA ASP A 277 -27.78 -5.19 13.09
C ASP A 277 -27.34 -4.30 14.26
N PHE A 278 -26.20 -3.63 14.07
CA PHE A 278 -25.67 -2.67 15.04
C PHE A 278 -26.59 -1.46 15.24
N ALA A 279 -27.38 -1.10 14.23
CA ALA A 279 -28.32 0.02 14.29
C ALA A 279 -29.38 -0.22 15.38
N THR A 280 -30.00 -1.40 15.41
CA THR A 280 -30.99 -1.76 16.43
C THR A 280 -30.35 -1.86 17.82
N VAL A 281 -29.12 -2.39 17.94
CA VAL A 281 -28.40 -2.40 19.23
C VAL A 281 -28.18 -0.98 19.75
N ASN A 282 -27.74 -0.06 18.89
CA ASN A 282 -27.57 1.35 19.26
C ASN A 282 -28.89 2.00 19.70
N GLN A 283 -30.03 1.64 19.08
CA GLN A 283 -31.35 2.11 19.51
C GLN A 283 -31.74 1.58 20.89
N ILE A 284 -31.44 0.31 21.21
CA ILE A 284 -31.65 -0.26 22.55
C ILE A 284 -30.85 0.53 23.58
N VAL A 285 -29.55 0.76 23.34
CA VAL A 285 -28.68 1.56 24.23
C VAL A 285 -29.23 2.97 24.43
N LEU A 286 -29.64 3.63 23.34
CA LEU A 286 -30.19 4.99 23.40
C LEU A 286 -31.48 5.06 24.23
N LYS A 287 -32.41 4.10 24.03
CA LYS A 287 -33.67 4.04 24.77
C LYS A 287 -33.46 3.71 26.25
N LEU A 288 -32.64 2.71 26.56
CA LEU A 288 -32.29 2.37 27.95
C LEU A 288 -31.65 3.57 28.67
N ARG A 289 -30.75 4.30 27.99
CA ARG A 289 -30.16 5.53 28.52
C ARG A 289 -31.21 6.60 28.80
N ALA A 290 -32.13 6.86 27.87
CA ALA A 290 -33.19 7.85 28.05
C ALA A 290 -34.16 7.48 29.19
N LEU A 291 -34.49 6.20 29.36
CA LEU A 291 -35.37 5.72 30.43
C LEU A 291 -34.68 5.73 31.80
N SER A 292 -33.39 5.38 31.86
CA SER A 292 -32.61 5.39 33.11
C SER A 292 -32.46 6.78 33.73
N GLN A 293 -32.62 7.84 32.95
CA GLN A 293 -32.56 9.24 33.41
C GLN A 293 -33.89 9.76 33.97
N ARG A 294 -34.98 8.99 33.87
CA ARG A 294 -36.29 9.37 34.42
C ARG A 294 -36.35 9.06 35.92
N GLU A 295 -37.27 9.71 36.65
CA GLU A 295 -37.53 9.38 38.05
C GLU A 295 -37.93 7.89 38.19
N GLY A 296 -37.27 7.17 39.10
CA GLY A 296 -37.44 5.71 39.27
C GLY A 296 -36.62 4.84 38.30
N GLY A 297 -35.72 5.41 37.51
CA GLY A 297 -34.92 4.70 36.50
C GLY A 297 -33.68 3.94 37.01
N GLU A 298 -33.47 3.80 38.31
CA GLU A 298 -32.24 3.22 38.88
C GLU A 298 -31.98 1.77 38.43
N ASP A 299 -33.03 0.95 38.39
CA ASP A 299 -32.96 -0.45 37.91
C ASP A 299 -32.59 -0.53 36.43
N LEU A 300 -33.16 0.36 35.61
CA LEU A 300 -32.81 0.48 34.19
C LEU A 300 -31.39 1.01 34.00
N GLY A 301 -30.90 1.85 34.91
CA GLY A 301 -29.50 2.28 34.93
C GLY A 301 -28.54 1.11 35.19
N ARG A 302 -28.86 0.23 36.17
CA ARG A 302 -28.10 -1.00 36.42
C ARG A 302 -28.14 -1.95 35.23
N MET A 303 -29.31 -2.14 34.64
CA MET A 303 -29.51 -2.95 33.44
C MET A 303 -28.71 -2.41 32.25
N LEU A 304 -28.72 -1.09 32.01
CA LEU A 304 -27.92 -0.45 30.96
C LEU A 304 -26.43 -0.72 31.16
N ASN A 305 -25.91 -0.53 32.38
CA ASN A 305 -24.50 -0.75 32.66
C ASN A 305 -24.11 -2.22 32.42
N ASN A 306 -24.94 -3.16 32.85
CA ASN A 306 -24.70 -4.58 32.59
C ASN A 306 -24.80 -4.89 31.08
N PHE A 307 -25.77 -4.32 30.36
CA PHE A 307 -25.89 -4.48 28.91
C PHE A 307 -24.65 -3.97 28.17
N LEU A 308 -24.13 -2.80 28.53
CA LEU A 308 -22.89 -2.24 27.97
C LEU A 308 -21.66 -3.10 28.31
N HIS A 309 -21.59 -3.63 29.54
CA HIS A 309 -20.53 -4.56 29.92
C HIS A 309 -20.59 -5.85 29.08
N LYS A 310 -21.79 -6.41 28.91
CA LYS A 310 -22.05 -7.61 28.12
C LYS A 310 -21.72 -7.42 26.64
N MET A 311 -22.00 -6.25 26.06
CA MET A 311 -21.59 -5.88 24.70
C MET A 311 -20.06 -5.94 24.50
N GLY A 312 -19.29 -5.62 25.55
CA GLY A 312 -17.83 -5.60 25.54
C GLY A 312 -17.15 -6.91 25.91
N GLU A 313 -17.90 -7.98 26.19
CA GLU A 313 -17.32 -9.28 26.50
C GLU A 313 -16.59 -9.88 25.29
N GLU A 314 -15.48 -10.56 25.56
CA GLU A 314 -14.61 -11.15 24.53
C GLU A 314 -15.38 -11.97 23.51
N GLN A 315 -16.30 -12.84 23.95
CA GLN A 315 -17.12 -13.67 23.07
C GLN A 315 -17.91 -12.85 22.04
N ARG A 316 -18.50 -11.71 22.43
CA ARG A 316 -19.32 -10.87 21.53
C ARG A 316 -18.45 -10.03 20.61
N LEU A 317 -17.32 -9.54 21.12
CA LEU A 317 -16.36 -8.79 20.32
C LEU A 317 -15.66 -9.69 19.30
N THR A 318 -15.40 -10.97 19.62
CA THR A 318 -14.90 -11.94 18.65
C THR A 318 -15.89 -12.12 17.50
N ARG A 319 -17.20 -12.22 17.77
CA ARG A 319 -18.23 -12.31 16.70
C ARG A 319 -18.25 -11.06 15.82
N LEU A 320 -18.20 -9.87 16.43
CA LEU A 320 -18.04 -8.61 15.69
C LEU A 320 -16.78 -8.65 14.82
N GLY A 321 -15.68 -9.18 15.36
CA GLY A 321 -14.42 -9.38 14.65
C GLY A 321 -14.55 -10.31 13.45
N GLU A 322 -15.27 -11.43 13.58
CA GLU A 322 -15.52 -12.37 12.49
C GLU A 322 -16.29 -11.71 11.34
N SER A 323 -17.32 -10.91 11.63
CA SER A 323 -18.06 -10.15 10.63
C SER A 323 -17.18 -9.12 9.92
N LEU A 324 -16.39 -8.36 10.68
CA LEU A 324 -15.50 -7.33 10.13
C LEU A 324 -14.21 -7.88 9.52
N LYS A 325 -13.94 -9.19 9.63
CA LYS A 325 -12.65 -9.77 9.25
C LYS A 325 -12.35 -9.56 7.78
N THR A 326 -13.28 -10.00 6.92
CA THR A 326 -13.14 -10.05 5.46
C THR A 326 -14.24 -9.30 4.73
N THR A 327 -15.26 -8.80 5.45
CA THR A 327 -16.43 -8.16 4.86
C THR A 327 -16.46 -6.69 5.22
N ARG A 328 -16.65 -5.83 4.22
CA ARG A 328 -16.83 -4.40 4.46
C ARG A 328 -18.18 -4.14 5.10
N THR A 329 -18.19 -3.42 6.22
CA THR A 329 -19.46 -3.01 6.85
C THR A 329 -20.25 -2.05 5.96
N ARG A 330 -21.53 -2.37 5.72
CA ARG A 330 -22.45 -1.50 4.96
C ARG A 330 -22.75 -0.19 5.69
N GLN A 331 -22.73 -0.23 7.01
CA GLN A 331 -23.07 0.89 7.90
C GLN A 331 -21.95 1.09 8.94
N PRO A 332 -20.78 1.63 8.53
CA PRO A 332 -19.64 1.81 9.44
C PRO A 332 -19.93 2.71 10.63
N GLN A 333 -20.87 3.64 10.48
CA GLN A 333 -21.28 4.56 11.55
C GLN A 333 -21.93 3.82 12.72
N ASP A 334 -22.71 2.77 12.45
CA ASP A 334 -23.41 2.03 13.51
C ASP A 334 -22.47 1.08 14.25
N VAL A 335 -21.51 0.47 13.55
CA VAL A 335 -20.40 -0.25 14.19
C VAL A 335 -19.59 0.70 15.08
N THR A 336 -19.27 1.89 14.57
CA THR A 336 -18.52 2.90 15.34
C THR A 336 -19.26 3.31 16.62
N ARG A 337 -20.58 3.58 16.52
CA ARG A 337 -21.42 3.90 17.68
C ARG A 337 -21.49 2.75 18.70
N TYR A 338 -21.59 1.52 18.22
CA TYR A 338 -21.57 0.33 19.08
C TYR A 338 -20.26 0.28 19.87
N LEU A 339 -19.12 0.41 19.19
CA LEU A 339 -17.78 0.35 19.80
C LEU A 339 -17.52 1.53 20.75
N GLN A 340 -18.01 2.73 20.42
CA GLN A 340 -17.91 3.91 21.29
C GLN A 340 -18.74 3.83 22.58
N ALA A 341 -19.73 2.94 22.62
CA ALA A 341 -20.54 2.71 23.83
C ALA A 341 -19.85 1.79 24.84
N LEU A 342 -18.76 1.10 24.43
CA LEU A 342 -18.07 0.12 25.27
C LEU A 342 -17.24 0.78 26.38
N GLY A 343 -17.04 0.04 27.47
CA GLY A 343 -16.19 0.45 28.59
C GLY A 343 -14.72 0.12 28.39
N VAL A 344 -13.86 0.63 29.28
CA VAL A 344 -12.40 0.42 29.25
C VAL A 344 -11.99 -1.06 29.32
N ASP A 345 -12.81 -1.91 29.93
CA ASP A 345 -12.56 -3.36 30.04
C ASP A 345 -12.56 -4.06 28.66
N SER A 346 -13.15 -3.42 27.64
CA SER A 346 -13.19 -3.93 26.26
C SER A 346 -11.89 -3.68 25.49
N VAL A 347 -10.96 -2.86 25.99
CA VAL A 347 -9.74 -2.47 25.26
C VAL A 347 -8.88 -3.70 24.90
N LEU A 348 -8.64 -4.60 25.85
CA LEU A 348 -7.83 -5.80 25.59
C LEU A 348 -8.50 -6.76 24.60
N PRO A 349 -9.80 -7.11 24.75
CA PRO A 349 -10.54 -7.86 23.73
C PRO A 349 -10.52 -7.20 22.34
N LEU A 350 -10.77 -5.89 22.25
CA LEU A 350 -10.77 -5.16 20.97
C LEU A 350 -9.40 -5.16 20.30
N LEU A 351 -8.31 -5.06 21.08
CA LEU A 351 -6.97 -5.21 20.54
C LEU A 351 -6.71 -6.62 19.99
N SER A 352 -7.25 -7.66 20.63
CA SER A 352 -7.19 -9.03 20.11
C SER A 352 -8.02 -9.19 18.84
N VAL A 353 -9.20 -8.56 18.77
CA VAL A 353 -10.02 -8.52 17.55
C VAL A 353 -9.30 -7.78 16.41
N LEU A 354 -8.68 -6.64 16.68
CA LEU A 354 -7.95 -5.86 15.67
C LEU A 354 -6.85 -6.68 14.97
N GLU A 355 -6.22 -7.62 15.68
CA GLU A 355 -5.21 -8.50 15.11
C GLU A 355 -5.76 -9.49 14.09
N THR A 356 -7.05 -9.84 14.15
CA THR A 356 -7.68 -10.79 13.23
C THR A 356 -8.20 -10.15 11.95
N ILE A 357 -8.44 -8.83 11.97
CA ILE A 357 -9.02 -8.10 10.82
C ILE A 357 -8.01 -8.05 9.66
N GLU A 358 -8.48 -8.32 8.43
CA GLU A 358 -7.64 -8.29 7.23
C GLU A 358 -7.87 -7.03 6.40
N LEU A 359 -9.10 -6.49 6.42
CA LEU A 359 -9.45 -5.28 5.66
C LEU A 359 -8.90 -3.98 6.28
N PRO A 360 -8.12 -3.17 5.53
CA PRO A 360 -7.57 -1.90 6.02
C PRO A 360 -8.62 -0.92 6.54
N GLU A 361 -9.77 -0.79 5.88
CA GLU A 361 -10.83 0.14 6.26
C GLU A 361 -11.44 -0.22 7.62
N ASN A 362 -11.65 -1.52 7.87
CA ASN A 362 -12.20 -2.01 9.13
C ASN A 362 -11.16 -1.90 10.26
N ARG A 363 -9.87 -2.10 9.96
CA ARG A 363 -8.77 -1.82 10.91
C ARG A 363 -8.76 -0.37 11.34
N LEU A 364 -8.88 0.56 10.39
CA LEU A 364 -8.95 2.00 10.69
C LEU A 364 -10.18 2.34 11.54
N LEU A 365 -11.34 1.76 11.24
CA LEU A 365 -12.57 1.95 12.02
C LEU A 365 -12.37 1.56 13.49
N ILE A 366 -11.84 0.36 13.75
CA ILE A 366 -11.57 -0.09 15.13
C ILE A 366 -10.45 0.76 15.76
N GLY A 367 -9.41 1.09 15.00
CA GLY A 367 -8.29 1.92 15.45
C GLY A 367 -8.72 3.33 15.88
N ASP A 368 -9.65 3.96 15.14
CA ASP A 368 -10.18 5.27 15.47
C ASP A 368 -10.95 5.27 16.80
N VAL A 369 -11.69 4.19 17.09
CA VAL A 369 -12.36 4.04 18.38
C VAL A 369 -11.34 3.77 19.49
N LEU A 370 -10.38 2.87 19.25
CA LEU A 370 -9.30 2.57 20.21
C LEU A 370 -8.44 3.80 20.54
N ALA A 371 -8.27 4.74 19.61
CA ALA A 371 -7.56 5.99 19.85
C ALA A 371 -8.22 6.85 20.94
N THR A 372 -9.55 6.75 21.10
CA THR A 372 -10.25 7.47 22.19
C THR A 372 -9.88 6.90 23.56
N PHE A 373 -9.72 5.58 23.69
CA PHE A 373 -9.27 4.94 24.92
C PHE A 373 -7.78 5.16 25.19
N ALA A 374 -6.95 5.13 24.14
CA ALA A 374 -5.49 5.27 24.24
C ALA A 374 -5.05 6.63 24.79
N ARG A 375 -5.91 7.65 24.73
CA ARG A 375 -5.63 8.98 25.29
C ARG A 375 -5.54 8.96 26.81
N ASP A 376 -6.37 8.16 27.48
CA ASP A 376 -6.45 8.10 28.94
C ASP A 376 -5.81 6.82 29.50
N LEU A 377 -5.73 5.75 28.70
CA LEU A 377 -5.14 4.45 29.06
C LEU A 377 -4.16 3.97 27.97
N PRO A 378 -2.95 4.57 27.86
CA PRO A 378 -2.00 4.24 26.80
C PRO A 378 -1.28 2.89 26.99
N GLU A 379 -1.19 2.36 28.22
CA GLU A 379 -0.32 1.22 28.57
C GLU A 379 -0.57 -0.05 27.74
N PRO A 380 -1.81 -0.48 27.48
CA PRO A 380 -2.08 -1.67 26.66
C PRO A 380 -1.55 -1.53 25.22
N PHE A 381 -1.61 -0.32 24.67
CA PHE A 381 -1.15 -0.01 23.31
C PHE A 381 0.36 0.06 23.25
N VAL A 382 0.97 0.73 24.24
CA VAL A 382 2.42 0.85 24.37
C VAL A 382 3.08 -0.52 24.51
N ALA A 383 2.50 -1.43 25.30
CA ALA A 383 3.02 -2.79 25.45
C ALA A 383 3.12 -3.54 24.11
N ARG A 384 2.17 -3.31 23.19
CA ARG A 384 2.13 -3.94 21.85
C ARG A 384 3.06 -3.29 20.82
N LEU A 385 3.70 -2.15 21.13
CA LEU A 385 4.75 -1.57 20.27
C LEU A 385 6.01 -2.44 20.18
N LEU A 386 6.20 -3.36 21.13
CA LEU A 386 7.30 -4.32 21.16
C LEU A 386 6.97 -5.65 20.48
N SER A 387 5.81 -5.76 19.82
CA SER A 387 5.41 -6.96 19.09
C SER A 387 6.36 -7.27 17.93
N ASP A 388 6.61 -8.56 17.70
CA ASP A 388 7.34 -9.05 16.53
C ASP A 388 6.51 -8.95 15.23
N ARG A 389 5.18 -8.76 15.36
CA ARG A 389 4.27 -8.62 14.22
C ARG A 389 4.28 -7.17 13.72
N PRO A 390 4.75 -6.89 12.49
CA PRO A 390 4.91 -5.53 12.00
C PRO A 390 3.58 -4.77 11.93
N GLN A 391 2.51 -5.46 11.53
CA GLN A 391 1.19 -4.85 11.42
C GLN A 391 0.64 -4.40 12.77
N THR A 392 0.79 -5.24 13.81
CA THR A 392 0.40 -4.87 15.18
C THR A 392 1.10 -3.59 15.62
N VAL A 393 2.41 -3.46 15.36
CA VAL A 393 3.14 -2.23 15.74
C VAL A 393 2.61 -1.03 14.95
N ARG A 394 2.33 -1.16 13.65
CA ARG A 394 1.73 -0.07 12.85
C ARG A 394 0.37 0.36 13.38
N ASP A 395 -0.48 -0.60 13.73
CA ASP A 395 -1.80 -0.30 14.31
C ASP A 395 -1.64 0.50 15.62
N MET A 396 -0.69 0.10 16.48
CA MET A 396 -0.45 0.80 17.75
C MET A 396 0.12 2.21 17.52
N VAL A 397 1.01 2.37 16.54
CA VAL A 397 1.54 3.68 16.17
C VAL A 397 0.42 4.59 15.66
N TYR A 398 -0.46 4.08 14.80
CA TYR A 398 -1.63 4.80 14.31
C TYR A 398 -2.53 5.24 15.47
N ILE A 399 -2.91 4.30 16.34
CA ILE A 399 -3.80 4.54 17.48
C ILE A 399 -3.22 5.59 18.43
N LEU A 400 -1.94 5.44 18.80
CA LEU A 400 -1.26 6.37 19.72
C LEU A 400 -1.06 7.75 19.09
N GLU A 401 -0.79 7.84 17.79
CA GLU A 401 -0.70 9.14 17.10
C GLU A 401 -2.06 9.84 17.10
N LYS A 402 -3.11 9.11 16.71
CA LYS A 402 -4.49 9.60 16.65
C LYS A 402 -5.07 9.99 18.01
N SER A 403 -4.64 9.31 19.08
CA SER A 403 -5.07 9.60 20.46
C SER A 403 -4.74 11.03 20.93
N ASN A 404 -3.76 11.67 20.28
CA ASN A 404 -3.19 12.94 20.71
C ASN A 404 -2.67 12.93 22.16
N HIS A 405 -2.17 11.78 22.64
CA HIS A 405 -1.56 11.68 23.95
C HIS A 405 -0.30 12.59 24.07
N PRO A 406 -0.14 13.40 25.13
CA PRO A 406 1.00 14.32 25.29
C PRO A 406 2.37 13.63 25.20
N GLU A 407 2.51 12.46 25.81
CA GLU A 407 3.75 11.67 25.83
C GLU A 407 3.92 10.71 24.63
N ARG A 408 3.12 10.81 23.56
CA ARG A 408 3.16 9.86 22.42
C ARG A 408 4.55 9.70 21.79
N VAL A 409 5.32 10.78 21.68
CA VAL A 409 6.67 10.75 21.10
C VAL A 409 7.62 9.90 21.94
N LYS A 410 7.49 9.99 23.27
CA LYS A 410 8.26 9.16 24.21
C LYS A 410 7.87 7.69 24.09
N MET A 411 6.58 7.40 23.87
CA MET A 411 6.09 6.03 23.64
C MET A 411 6.66 5.45 22.34
N PHE A 412 6.71 6.22 21.26
CA PHE A 412 7.34 5.80 19.99
C PHE A 412 8.83 5.51 20.11
N GLY A 413 9.52 6.10 21.08
CA GLY A 413 10.90 5.73 21.43
C GLY A 413 11.07 4.23 21.75
N GLN A 414 10.02 3.52 22.18
CA GLN A 414 10.08 2.07 22.38
C GLN A 414 10.26 1.31 21.06
N VAL A 415 9.68 1.81 19.97
CA VAL A 415 9.75 1.16 18.64
C VAL A 415 11.19 1.16 18.10
N MET A 416 12.01 2.13 18.51
CA MET A 416 13.43 2.17 18.13
C MET A 416 14.22 0.96 18.66
N LYS A 417 13.70 0.25 19.66
CA LYS A 417 14.27 -1.00 20.18
C LYS A 417 13.85 -2.24 19.38
N SER A 418 12.88 -2.12 18.47
CA SER A 418 12.37 -3.22 17.66
C SER A 418 13.47 -3.79 16.74
N PRO A 419 13.51 -5.11 16.52
CA PRO A 419 14.35 -5.70 15.47
C PRO A 419 13.83 -5.38 14.06
N ASN A 420 12.55 -5.00 13.90
CA ASN A 420 11.96 -4.78 12.60
C ASN A 420 12.40 -3.45 11.98
N LEU A 421 13.20 -3.53 10.91
CA LEU A 421 13.72 -2.34 10.23
C LEU A 421 12.62 -1.46 9.62
N VAL A 422 11.64 -2.06 8.95
CA VAL A 422 10.58 -1.30 8.24
C VAL A 422 9.80 -0.44 9.22
N VAL A 423 9.43 -1.02 10.36
CA VAL A 423 8.70 -0.35 11.42
C VAL A 423 9.53 0.78 12.05
N LYS A 424 10.83 0.57 12.28
CA LYS A 424 11.73 1.64 12.77
C LYS A 424 11.77 2.82 11.81
N LEU A 425 11.95 2.58 10.51
CA LEU A 425 12.00 3.64 9.51
C LEU A 425 10.67 4.40 9.41
N GLU A 426 9.55 3.70 9.49
CA GLU A 426 8.21 4.30 9.45
C GLU A 426 7.97 5.22 10.67
N VAL A 427 8.27 4.74 11.88
CA VAL A 427 8.14 5.55 13.10
C VAL A 427 9.07 6.75 13.10
N MET A 428 10.31 6.61 12.62
CA MET A 428 11.22 7.74 12.46
C MET A 428 10.64 8.84 11.58
N GLN A 429 9.97 8.48 10.48
CA GLN A 429 9.32 9.46 9.61
C GLN A 429 8.14 10.15 10.31
N ILE A 430 7.34 9.40 11.07
CA ILE A 430 6.19 9.94 11.83
C ILE A 430 6.68 10.93 12.88
N ILE A 431 7.63 10.55 13.75
CA ILE A 431 8.15 11.46 14.78
C ILE A 431 8.96 12.61 14.18
N GLY A 432 9.61 12.38 13.04
CA GLY A 432 10.34 13.39 12.27
C GLY A 432 9.46 14.57 11.85
N ARG A 433 8.22 14.29 11.41
CA ARG A 433 7.24 15.32 11.01
C ARG A 433 6.79 16.21 12.16
N GLY A 434 6.74 15.66 13.38
CA GLY A 434 6.31 16.41 14.57
C GLY A 434 7.27 17.52 15.01
N ARG A 435 8.55 17.46 14.57
CA ARG A 435 9.59 18.48 14.84
C ARG A 435 9.74 18.89 16.32
N THR A 436 9.43 17.98 17.26
CA THR A 436 9.56 18.25 18.71
C THR A 436 11.00 18.05 19.20
N ALA A 437 11.32 18.60 20.37
CA ALA A 437 12.64 18.43 20.98
C ALA A 437 12.93 16.96 21.34
N GLU A 438 11.90 16.24 21.79
CA GLU A 438 11.94 14.81 22.11
C GLU A 438 12.19 13.97 20.86
N ALA A 439 11.45 14.24 19.78
CA ALA A 439 11.66 13.56 18.50
C ALA A 439 13.07 13.82 17.96
N ARG A 440 13.57 15.05 18.07
CA ARG A 440 14.95 15.38 17.69
C ARG A 440 15.97 14.53 18.45
N ARG A 441 15.79 14.34 19.77
CA ARG A 441 16.69 13.50 20.58
C ARG A 441 16.69 12.05 20.09
N ILE A 442 15.52 11.47 19.87
CA ILE A 442 15.38 10.10 19.35
C ILE A 442 16.07 9.95 17.98
N ILE A 443 15.85 10.90 17.07
CA ILE A 443 16.46 10.89 15.74
C ILE A 443 17.98 11.10 15.82
N GLN A 444 18.47 11.93 16.74
CA GLN A 444 19.90 12.12 16.96
C GLN A 444 20.57 10.83 17.47
N ASP A 445 19.95 10.13 18.42
CA ASP A 445 20.47 8.86 18.95
C ASP A 445 20.57 7.80 17.83
N ALA A 446 19.60 7.78 16.92
CA ALA A 446 19.55 6.89 15.76
C ALA A 446 20.70 7.08 14.75
N LEU A 447 21.49 8.15 14.83
CA LEU A 447 22.74 8.30 14.05
C LEU A 447 23.78 7.22 14.38
N THR A 448 23.68 6.58 15.55
CA THR A 448 24.61 5.56 16.02
C THR A 448 24.02 4.15 16.00
N ASP A 449 22.83 3.97 15.41
CA ASP A 449 22.16 2.67 15.30
C ASP A 449 23.04 1.64 14.56
N GLY A 450 22.92 0.36 14.89
CA GLY A 450 23.68 -0.71 14.23
C GLY A 450 23.37 -0.86 12.73
N VAL A 451 22.17 -0.47 12.30
CA VAL A 451 21.67 -0.64 10.93
C VAL A 451 21.89 0.62 10.08
N SER A 452 22.50 0.45 8.90
CA SER A 452 22.87 1.56 8.00
C SER A 452 21.66 2.40 7.57
N GLN A 453 20.54 1.77 7.21
CA GLN A 453 19.34 2.49 6.75
C GLN A 453 18.75 3.39 7.84
N VAL A 454 18.84 2.99 9.11
CA VAL A 454 18.39 3.81 10.26
C VAL A 454 19.26 5.06 10.38
N ARG A 455 20.59 4.89 10.35
CA ARG A 455 21.53 6.03 10.39
C ARG A 455 21.34 7.00 9.23
N MET A 456 21.11 6.49 8.03
CA MET A 456 20.85 7.31 6.82
C MET A 456 19.57 8.12 6.95
N LEU A 457 18.48 7.51 7.41
CA LEU A 457 17.22 8.23 7.62
C LEU A 457 17.34 9.26 8.75
N ALA A 458 18.05 8.92 9.82
CA ALA A 458 18.33 9.85 10.90
C ALA A 458 19.07 11.09 10.39
N ALA A 459 20.12 10.89 9.59
CA ALA A 459 20.86 11.98 8.98
C ALA A 459 19.96 12.86 8.11
N LYS A 460 19.11 12.25 7.27
CA LYS A 460 18.17 12.98 6.40
C LYS A 460 17.15 13.82 7.19
N LEU A 461 16.67 13.34 8.34
CA LEU A 461 15.61 14.00 9.11
C LEU A 461 16.14 15.13 10.02
N LEU A 462 17.37 15.06 10.52
CA LEU A 462 17.90 16.05 11.47
C LEU A 462 17.83 17.52 11.00
N PRO A 463 18.14 17.87 9.74
CA PRO A 463 18.06 19.24 9.25
C PRO A 463 16.65 19.87 9.36
N GLU A 464 15.59 19.05 9.42
CA GLU A 464 14.20 19.50 9.53
C GLU A 464 13.84 20.04 10.92
N PHE A 465 14.64 19.72 11.95
CA PHE A 465 14.42 20.18 13.33
C PHE A 465 15.16 21.48 13.62
N ASP A 466 16.47 21.49 13.37
CA ASP A 466 17.37 22.61 13.66
C ASP A 466 18.62 22.45 12.80
N ARG A 467 18.79 23.35 11.83
CA ARG A 467 19.86 23.27 10.82
C ARG A 467 21.26 23.42 11.43
N GLU A 468 21.43 24.28 12.44
CA GLU A 468 22.73 24.54 13.08
C GLU A 468 23.18 23.36 13.94
N ARG A 469 22.26 22.83 14.75
CA ARG A 469 22.56 21.64 15.56
C ARG A 469 22.73 20.41 14.68
N ALA A 470 21.91 20.25 13.64
CA ALA A 470 22.06 19.15 12.68
C ALA A 470 23.43 19.20 12.00
N PHE A 471 23.87 20.37 11.53
CA PHE A 471 25.21 20.52 10.95
C PHE A 471 26.30 20.08 11.93
N THR A 472 26.22 20.53 13.17
CA THR A 472 27.19 20.16 14.23
C THR A 472 27.22 18.65 14.46
N ASP A 473 26.04 18.02 14.58
CA ASP A 473 25.92 16.59 14.84
C ASP A 473 26.40 15.74 13.66
N LEU A 474 26.03 16.11 12.43
CA LEU A 474 26.42 15.40 11.21
C LEU A 474 27.92 15.54 10.90
N VAL A 475 28.48 16.73 11.07
CA VAL A 475 29.92 16.96 10.87
C VAL A 475 30.75 16.20 11.90
N ARG A 476 30.26 16.07 13.14
CA ARG A 476 30.91 15.22 14.14
C ARG A 476 30.96 13.76 13.67
N GLN A 477 29.84 13.23 13.16
CA GLN A 477 29.74 11.85 12.68
C GLN A 477 30.70 11.55 11.52
N VAL A 478 30.77 12.41 10.50
CA VAL A 478 31.67 12.18 9.35
C VAL A 478 33.17 12.33 9.70
N ARG A 479 33.49 12.84 10.89
CA ARG A 479 34.84 12.96 11.43
C ARG A 479 35.21 11.85 12.41
N GLU A 480 34.28 10.93 12.72
CA GLU A 480 34.55 9.85 13.66
C GLU A 480 35.56 8.83 13.09
N PRO A 481 36.39 8.21 13.96
CA PRO A 481 37.24 7.11 13.56
C PRO A 481 36.42 5.97 12.94
N GLY A 482 36.79 5.53 11.74
CA GLY A 482 36.08 4.46 11.04
C GLY A 482 35.02 4.92 10.05
N TRP A 483 34.81 6.24 9.86
CA TRP A 483 33.99 6.79 8.78
C TRP A 483 34.36 6.22 7.40
N ASP A 484 35.65 6.03 7.14
CA ASP A 484 36.15 5.46 5.88
C ASP A 484 35.58 4.07 5.58
N LYS A 485 35.19 3.30 6.62
CA LYS A 485 34.65 1.94 6.50
C LYS A 485 33.14 1.90 6.22
N LYS A 486 32.45 3.05 6.27
CA LYS A 486 31.02 3.14 5.97
C LYS A 486 30.74 2.89 4.48
N THR A 487 29.53 2.45 4.17
CA THR A 487 29.10 2.20 2.79
C THR A 487 29.01 3.50 1.99
N THR A 488 29.12 3.41 0.67
CA THR A 488 28.99 4.57 -0.23
C THR A 488 27.65 5.27 -0.06
N ASP A 489 26.56 4.51 0.12
CA ASP A 489 25.22 5.05 0.32
C ASP A 489 25.09 5.82 1.63
N GLU A 490 25.68 5.30 2.71
CA GLU A 490 25.69 5.98 4.01
C GLU A 490 26.49 7.28 3.94
N LYS A 491 27.68 7.24 3.34
CA LYS A 491 28.49 8.44 3.15
C LYS A 491 27.75 9.50 2.33
N SER A 492 27.12 9.08 1.23
CA SER A 492 26.33 9.96 0.37
C SER A 492 25.17 10.60 1.13
N ALA A 493 24.40 9.81 1.90
CA ALA A 493 23.27 10.31 2.68
C ALA A 493 23.67 11.36 3.71
N PHE A 494 24.78 11.15 4.43
CA PHE A 494 25.28 12.12 5.42
C PHE A 494 25.76 13.41 4.75
N TYR A 495 26.49 13.32 3.63
CA TYR A 495 26.94 14.52 2.92
C TYR A 495 25.78 15.30 2.32
N SER A 496 24.80 14.61 1.73
CA SER A 496 23.54 15.23 1.29
C SER A 496 22.80 15.90 2.45
N ALA A 497 22.75 15.28 3.63
CA ALA A 497 22.14 15.86 4.82
C ALA A 497 22.89 17.09 5.35
N ILE A 498 24.23 17.06 5.36
CA ILE A 498 25.06 18.23 5.68
C ILE A 498 24.74 19.37 4.71
N GLY A 499 24.64 19.05 3.41
CA GLY A 499 24.18 19.96 2.38
C GLY A 499 22.81 20.57 2.68
N ALA A 500 21.82 19.73 3.00
CA ALA A 500 20.43 20.12 3.28
C ALA A 500 20.28 21.09 4.47
N THR A 501 21.29 21.21 5.34
CA THR A 501 21.33 22.28 6.36
C THR A 501 21.38 23.68 5.74
N ASN A 502 21.86 23.79 4.50
CA ASN A 502 21.98 25.01 3.71
C ASN A 502 22.73 26.15 4.46
N LEU A 503 23.63 25.79 5.37
CA LEU A 503 24.46 26.74 6.10
C LEU A 503 25.67 27.14 5.25
N PRO A 504 26.17 28.39 5.37
CA PRO A 504 27.39 28.81 4.69
C PRO A 504 28.60 27.91 5.00
N ALA A 505 28.68 27.40 6.23
CA ALA A 505 29.74 26.46 6.65
C ALA A 505 29.65 25.11 5.92
N ALA A 506 28.45 24.60 5.65
CA ALA A 506 28.24 23.36 4.89
C ALA A 506 28.68 23.53 3.43
N LEU A 507 28.28 24.63 2.79
CA LEU A 507 28.68 24.93 1.42
C LEU A 507 30.20 25.16 1.31
N SER A 508 30.78 25.89 2.27
CA SER A 508 32.23 26.09 2.34
C SER A 508 32.99 24.77 2.49
N MET A 509 32.48 23.84 3.31
CA MET A 509 33.05 22.49 3.43
C MET A 509 33.05 21.75 2.10
N MET A 510 31.94 21.77 1.34
CA MET A 510 31.88 21.13 0.01
C MET A 510 32.87 21.76 -0.97
N GLN A 511 32.97 23.10 -0.97
CA GLN A 511 33.91 23.83 -1.82
C GLN A 511 35.36 23.44 -1.53
N GLN A 512 35.73 23.33 -0.25
CA GLN A 512 37.08 22.95 0.15
C GLN A 512 37.45 21.56 -0.40
N LEU A 513 36.56 20.58 -0.29
CA LEU A 513 36.78 19.23 -0.83
C LEU A 513 36.98 19.22 -2.35
N LEU A 514 36.22 20.04 -3.08
CA LEU A 514 36.33 20.16 -4.54
C LEU A 514 37.66 20.78 -5.02
N THR A 515 38.28 21.63 -4.19
CA THR A 515 39.56 22.30 -4.52
C THR A 515 40.79 21.43 -4.28
N VAL A 516 40.66 20.30 -3.57
CA VAL A 516 41.80 19.42 -3.26
C VAL A 516 42.35 18.80 -4.54
N LYS A 517 43.66 18.95 -4.77
CA LYS A 517 44.37 18.32 -5.89
C LYS A 517 44.78 16.89 -5.53
N PRO A 518 44.45 15.88 -6.36
CA PRO A 518 44.85 14.49 -6.10
C PRO A 518 46.37 14.32 -6.25
N SER A 519 46.99 13.62 -5.31
CA SER A 519 48.35 13.08 -5.41
C SER A 519 48.31 11.59 -5.74
N LEU A 520 49.45 11.00 -6.13
CA LEU A 520 49.52 9.57 -6.45
C LEU A 520 49.10 8.64 -5.29
N LEU A 521 49.27 9.07 -4.03
CA LEU A 521 48.98 8.26 -2.84
C LEU A 521 47.54 8.42 -2.32
N ASN A 522 46.86 9.53 -2.62
CA ASN A 522 45.52 9.82 -2.10
C ASN A 522 44.45 9.98 -3.20
N LYS A 523 44.79 9.71 -4.47
CA LYS A 523 43.90 9.91 -5.62
C LYS A 523 42.50 9.33 -5.40
N ARG A 524 42.41 8.07 -4.94
CA ARG A 524 41.11 7.40 -4.71
C ARG A 524 40.26 8.12 -3.65
N ARG A 525 40.88 8.50 -2.52
CA ARG A 525 40.19 9.22 -1.44
C ARG A 525 39.74 10.61 -1.89
N VAL A 526 40.61 11.36 -2.56
CA VAL A 526 40.27 12.70 -3.09
C VAL A 526 39.12 12.60 -4.10
N MET A 527 39.08 11.57 -4.94
CA MET A 527 37.96 11.33 -5.85
C MET A 527 36.65 11.07 -5.09
N GLU A 528 36.68 10.21 -4.08
CA GLU A 528 35.51 9.93 -3.22
C GLU A 528 35.02 11.20 -2.51
N ASP A 529 35.93 11.96 -1.87
CA ASP A 529 35.62 13.23 -1.20
C ASP A 529 34.96 14.24 -2.14
N LYS A 530 35.43 14.33 -3.39
CA LYS A 530 34.84 15.20 -4.42
C LYS A 530 33.43 14.76 -4.79
N LEU A 531 33.20 13.46 -4.97
CA LEU A 531 31.87 12.93 -5.27
C LEU A 531 30.91 13.18 -4.09
N LEU A 532 31.36 12.98 -2.86
CA LEU A 532 30.59 13.31 -1.65
C LEU A 532 30.28 14.80 -1.56
N ALA A 533 31.22 15.68 -1.95
CA ALA A 533 30.98 17.12 -2.04
C ALA A 533 29.88 17.47 -3.05
N ILE A 534 29.82 16.79 -4.19
CA ILE A 534 28.71 16.93 -5.14
C ILE A 534 27.38 16.47 -4.53
N MET A 535 27.37 15.33 -3.81
CA MET A 535 26.16 14.87 -3.10
C MET A 535 25.68 15.88 -2.06
N GLY A 536 26.60 16.56 -1.37
CA GLY A 536 26.29 17.64 -0.45
C GLY A 536 25.74 18.88 -1.14
N LEU A 537 26.34 19.34 -2.23
CA LEU A 537 25.80 20.48 -3.00
C LEU A 537 24.42 20.17 -3.60
N GLY A 538 24.21 18.94 -4.09
CA GLY A 538 22.89 18.48 -4.54
C GLY A 538 21.87 18.46 -3.41
N GLY A 539 22.25 17.94 -2.24
CA GLY A 539 21.38 17.90 -1.06
C GLY A 539 20.98 19.28 -0.51
N ALA A 540 21.81 20.31 -0.72
CA ALA A 540 21.48 21.68 -0.32
C ALA A 540 20.29 22.27 -1.11
N GLY A 541 20.09 21.84 -2.36
CA GLY A 541 18.94 22.21 -3.16
C GLY A 541 18.69 23.73 -3.28
N SER A 542 19.75 24.54 -3.33
CA SER A 542 19.64 26.01 -3.25
C SER A 542 20.26 26.70 -4.46
N ILE A 543 19.87 27.96 -4.73
CA ILE A 543 20.45 28.74 -5.83
C ILE A 543 21.98 28.87 -5.67
N GLN A 544 22.45 28.98 -4.42
CA GLN A 544 23.89 29.03 -4.15
C GLN A 544 24.57 27.71 -4.50
N SER A 545 24.00 26.57 -4.11
CA SER A 545 24.58 25.26 -4.47
C SER A 545 24.51 24.99 -5.97
N TYR A 546 23.45 25.43 -6.65
CA TYR A 546 23.36 25.40 -8.12
C TYR A 546 24.52 26.16 -8.78
N LYS A 547 24.80 27.40 -8.36
CA LYS A 547 25.93 28.20 -8.89
C LYS A 547 27.27 27.54 -8.60
N MET A 548 27.42 26.88 -7.45
CA MET A 548 28.65 26.15 -7.13
C MET A 548 28.82 24.91 -8.02
N LEU A 549 27.75 24.17 -8.29
CA LEU A 549 27.77 23.04 -9.23
C LEU A 549 28.09 23.50 -10.66
N GLN A 550 27.55 24.64 -11.09
CA GLN A 550 27.91 25.26 -12.37
C GLN A 550 29.42 25.58 -12.42
N GLY A 551 29.97 26.17 -11.36
CA GLY A 551 31.42 26.44 -11.27
C GLY A 551 32.28 25.18 -11.36
N VAL A 552 31.80 24.03 -10.85
CA VAL A 552 32.49 22.74 -11.03
C VAL A 552 32.50 22.31 -12.50
N LEU A 553 31.42 22.53 -13.24
CA LEU A 553 31.33 22.18 -14.66
C LEU A 553 32.22 23.07 -15.55
N GLU A 554 32.44 24.31 -15.14
CA GLU A 554 33.32 25.27 -15.84
C GLU A 554 34.81 24.97 -15.60
N ASP A 555 35.15 24.31 -14.48
CA ASP A 555 36.51 23.89 -14.15
C ASP A 555 36.91 22.60 -14.91
N LYS A 556 37.49 22.79 -16.10
CA LYS A 556 38.00 21.69 -16.94
C LYS A 556 39.12 20.86 -16.30
N ALA A 557 39.70 21.30 -15.17
CA ALA A 557 40.69 20.50 -14.45
C ALA A 557 40.04 19.42 -13.56
N GLN A 558 38.71 19.44 -13.40
CA GLN A 558 38.00 18.42 -12.64
C GLN A 558 37.95 17.09 -13.39
N PRO A 559 38.02 15.96 -12.66
CA PRO A 559 37.87 14.62 -13.23
C PRO A 559 36.50 14.40 -13.90
N LEU A 560 36.46 13.56 -14.94
CA LEU A 560 35.23 13.28 -15.70
C LEU A 560 34.08 12.79 -14.81
N ASP A 561 34.35 11.87 -13.87
CA ASP A 561 33.33 11.35 -12.96
C ASP A 561 32.70 12.44 -12.07
N VAL A 562 33.52 13.41 -11.65
CA VAL A 562 33.07 14.56 -10.85
C VAL A 562 32.21 15.50 -11.71
N LEU A 563 32.60 15.74 -12.97
CA LEU A 563 31.83 16.55 -13.92
C LEU A 563 30.47 15.90 -14.23
N THR A 564 30.45 14.58 -14.44
CA THR A 564 29.21 13.81 -14.69
C THR A 564 28.28 13.88 -13.48
N ALA A 565 28.81 13.64 -12.27
CA ALA A 565 28.04 13.75 -11.04
C ALA A 565 27.52 15.19 -10.83
N ALA A 566 28.35 16.20 -11.06
CA ALA A 566 27.97 17.60 -10.92
C ALA A 566 26.85 17.99 -11.90
N ARG A 567 26.89 17.50 -13.14
CA ARG A 567 25.83 17.71 -14.14
C ARG A 567 24.51 17.12 -13.68
N LYS A 568 24.52 15.87 -13.19
CA LYS A 568 23.33 15.21 -12.65
C LYS A 568 22.76 15.97 -11.44
N ALA A 569 23.60 16.33 -10.48
CA ALA A 569 23.18 17.07 -9.30
C ALA A 569 22.64 18.47 -9.65
N MET A 570 23.25 19.15 -10.64
CA MET A 570 22.80 20.45 -11.11
C MET A 570 21.43 20.37 -11.79
N TYR A 571 21.21 19.35 -12.63
CA TYR A 571 19.90 19.09 -13.25
C TYR A 571 18.83 18.84 -12.20
N GLN A 572 19.09 17.95 -11.22
CA GLN A 572 18.16 17.67 -10.13
C GLN A 572 17.85 18.91 -9.28
N THR A 573 18.87 19.71 -8.97
CA THR A 573 18.72 20.97 -8.22
C THR A 573 17.88 21.98 -9.01
N ARG A 574 18.10 22.10 -10.33
CA ARG A 574 17.31 22.98 -11.20
C ARG A 574 15.84 22.54 -11.22
N LYS A 575 15.59 21.25 -11.41
CA LYS A 575 14.23 20.68 -11.42
C LYS A 575 13.52 20.97 -10.10
N ALA A 576 14.18 20.77 -8.96
CA ALA A 576 13.62 21.06 -7.65
C ALA A 576 13.34 22.56 -7.40
N LEU A 577 14.15 23.46 -7.97
CA LEU A 577 14.00 24.92 -7.77
C LEU A 577 13.00 25.57 -8.72
N PHE A 578 12.89 25.09 -9.97
CA PHE A 578 12.21 25.80 -11.05
C PHE A 578 11.12 25.00 -11.76
N GLY A 579 10.93 23.71 -11.43
CA GLY A 579 9.99 22.83 -12.13
C GLY A 579 10.47 22.42 -13.53
N ASP A 580 9.72 21.54 -14.19
CA ASP A 580 10.09 20.96 -15.51
C ASP A 580 9.98 21.96 -16.68
N SER A 581 9.24 23.07 -16.51
CA SER A 581 9.01 24.10 -17.54
C SER A 581 10.23 25.00 -17.82
N ALA A 582 11.32 24.83 -17.07
CA ALA A 582 12.54 25.60 -17.24
C ALA A 582 13.63 24.89 -18.04
N LEU A 583 13.40 23.71 -18.63
CA LEU A 583 14.42 23.01 -19.42
C LEU A 583 14.64 23.71 -20.78
N PRO A 584 15.88 24.11 -21.14
CA PRO A 584 16.18 24.50 -22.51
C PRO A 584 16.14 23.25 -23.38
N GLU A 585 15.37 23.28 -24.46
CA GLU A 585 15.64 22.46 -25.64
C GLU A 585 17.05 22.78 -26.11
N GLU A 586 18.06 22.05 -25.63
CA GLU A 586 19.38 21.89 -26.26
C GLU A 586 20.31 21.09 -25.34
N ALA A 587 20.32 19.76 -25.54
CA ALA A 587 21.50 18.91 -25.41
C ALA A 587 21.14 17.48 -25.89
N SER A 588 20.91 17.35 -27.19
CA SER A 588 21.18 16.12 -27.93
C SER A 588 22.67 15.92 -28.17
#